data_AF-A0A524MWA5-F1
#
_entry.id   AF-A0A524MWA5-F1
#
_cell.length_a   1.000
_cell.length_b   1.000
_cell.length_c   1.000
_cell.angle_alpha   90.00
_cell.angle_beta   90.00
_cell.angle_gamma   90.00
#
_symmetry.space_group_name_H-M   'P 1'
#
loop_
_entity.id
_entity.type
_entity.pdbx_description
1 polymer ?
#
loop_
_entity_poly.entity_id
_entity_poly.type
_entity_poly.pdbx_seq_one_letter_code
_entity_poly.pdbx_strand_id
1 'polypeptide(L)'
;MSVYEDNPGKRVLMLGNEAIARGAVEAGVQLGAAYPGTPSSEIMSYVAEAAKELGFYAEWSTNEIVAFEVAAGAAIVGGRALFVCKGAGLNVVMDLLMTLPYTGVRGGLVIVVADDPGAWYSSNEQDSRFAGLWAELPVLEPWDQQSAKDMTRDAFALSEELELPVIVRSYTRLSHASGDVTLGEIQEKRNKIVFDKHWKVPYRWNVYGPPGPIAKHDWAKERMKKMQDSLANTSFNKQYESEKGCRVGVVTSGMASNYVQEALNRLGMRDDIHLMVLGVPYPVSKKMVEGFLDKVDTVLCVEEGESLIERQLHEIINHTGKTVKVLGRLTEGVMPTVDELDPDKVASVLARFLDIDSPLTEDDSVTGEMSEMVCARSSSWCPGCPHIGSFWALKKALPADKVNIINTGIGCYEMSGYGIAAAPIDAKDTKETTKWKAMTPYEMTDTLYVMGSETGLS
;
A
#
# COMPACT_ATOMS: atom_id res chain seq x y z
N MET A 1 -4.25 -16.26 -18.45
CA MET A 1 -5.51 -16.76 -17.90
C MET A 1 -6.33 -15.55 -17.52
N SER A 2 -7.65 -15.61 -17.60
CA SER A 2 -8.45 -14.40 -17.46
C SER A 2 -9.02 -14.27 -16.07
N VAL A 3 -8.96 -13.07 -15.48
CA VAL A 3 -9.52 -12.82 -14.13
C VAL A 3 -11.05 -13.02 -14.08
N TYR A 4 -11.73 -13.01 -15.22
CA TYR A 4 -13.17 -13.26 -15.38
C TYR A 4 -13.54 -14.74 -15.64
N GLU A 5 -12.60 -15.67 -15.53
CA GLU A 5 -12.88 -17.10 -15.71
C GLU A 5 -13.78 -17.65 -14.59
N ASP A 6 -14.98 -18.11 -14.91
CA ASP A 6 -15.92 -18.65 -13.93
C ASP A 6 -15.76 -20.18 -13.78
N ASN A 7 -14.67 -20.59 -13.12
CA ASN A 7 -14.40 -21.99 -12.77
C ASN A 7 -14.05 -22.10 -11.27
N PRO A 8 -15.04 -21.99 -10.37
CA PRO A 8 -14.83 -22.06 -8.92
C PRO A 8 -14.10 -23.36 -8.51
N GLY A 9 -13.17 -23.25 -7.56
CA GLY A 9 -12.33 -24.35 -7.08
C GLY A 9 -11.11 -24.65 -7.95
N LYS A 10 -11.00 -24.07 -9.15
CA LYS A 10 -9.79 -24.20 -9.98
C LYS A 10 -8.63 -23.46 -9.33
N ARG A 11 -7.46 -24.12 -9.27
CA ARG A 11 -6.21 -23.53 -8.77
C ARG A 11 -5.36 -23.05 -9.92
N VAL A 12 -4.88 -21.81 -9.84
CA VAL A 12 -4.21 -21.09 -10.92
C VAL A 12 -3.06 -20.26 -10.36
N LEU A 13 -2.08 -19.93 -11.20
CA LEU A 13 -0.99 -19.03 -10.81
C LEU A 13 -1.34 -17.60 -11.26
N MET A 14 -1.33 -16.65 -10.33
CA MET A 14 -1.66 -15.25 -10.59
C MET A 14 -0.60 -14.32 -10.00
N LEU A 15 -0.38 -13.16 -10.63
CA LEU A 15 0.30 -12.04 -9.97
C LEU A 15 -0.55 -11.50 -8.81
N GLY A 16 0.04 -10.81 -7.83
CA GLY A 16 -0.74 -10.13 -6.79
C GLY A 16 -1.73 -9.11 -7.35
N ASN A 17 -1.32 -8.33 -8.35
CA ASN A 17 -2.21 -7.38 -9.03
C ASN A 17 -3.37 -8.09 -9.75
N GLU A 18 -3.10 -9.24 -10.37
CA GLU A 18 -4.11 -10.07 -11.02
C GLU A 18 -5.09 -10.66 -9.99
N ALA A 19 -4.58 -11.08 -8.83
CA ALA A 19 -5.38 -11.61 -7.74
C ALA A 19 -6.30 -10.55 -7.11
N ILE A 20 -5.83 -9.30 -6.94
CA ILE A 20 -6.67 -8.17 -6.51
C ILE A 20 -7.79 -7.92 -7.52
N ALA A 21 -7.45 -7.85 -8.82
CA ALA A 21 -8.45 -7.70 -9.88
C ALA A 21 -9.48 -8.85 -9.86
N ARG A 22 -9.01 -10.09 -9.64
CA ARG A 22 -9.87 -11.27 -9.47
C ARG A 22 -10.81 -11.11 -8.26
N GLY A 23 -10.31 -10.63 -7.12
CA GLY A 23 -11.12 -10.38 -5.94
C GLY A 23 -12.23 -9.35 -6.18
N ALA A 24 -11.93 -8.28 -6.93
CA ALA A 24 -12.93 -7.29 -7.33
C ALA A 24 -14.00 -7.88 -8.28
N VAL A 25 -13.58 -8.74 -9.22
CA VAL A 25 -14.50 -9.47 -10.10
C VAL A 25 -15.39 -10.44 -9.32
N GLU A 26 -14.83 -11.23 -8.39
CA GLU A 26 -15.59 -12.13 -7.51
C GLU A 26 -16.61 -11.37 -6.66
N ALA A 27 -16.27 -10.16 -6.22
CA ALA A 27 -17.20 -9.27 -5.53
C ALA A 27 -18.24 -8.61 -6.45
N GLY A 28 -18.26 -8.87 -7.74
CA GLY A 28 -19.23 -8.27 -8.65
C GLY A 28 -19.09 -6.74 -8.75
N VAL A 29 -17.84 -6.26 -8.85
CA VAL A 29 -17.55 -4.85 -9.16
C VAL A 29 -18.38 -4.35 -10.34
N GLN A 30 -18.83 -3.10 -10.25
CA GLN A 30 -19.65 -2.42 -11.27
C GLN A 30 -18.92 -1.24 -11.92
N LEU A 31 -17.93 -0.67 -11.23
CA LEU A 31 -17.08 0.37 -11.75
C LEU A 31 -15.63 0.21 -11.27
N GLY A 32 -14.65 0.31 -12.18
CA GLY A 32 -13.24 0.47 -11.85
C GLY A 32 -12.66 1.74 -12.46
N ALA A 33 -11.91 2.52 -11.69
CA ALA A 33 -11.22 3.70 -12.20
C ALA A 33 -9.81 3.81 -11.61
N ALA A 34 -8.85 4.19 -12.43
CA ALA A 34 -7.48 4.41 -12.00
C ALA A 34 -6.77 5.44 -12.89
N TYR A 35 -5.64 5.93 -12.41
CA TYR A 35 -4.63 6.61 -13.22
C TYR A 35 -3.31 5.82 -13.11
N PRO A 36 -2.49 5.73 -14.18
CA PRO A 36 -1.30 4.87 -14.16
C PRO A 36 -0.32 5.21 -13.03
N GLY A 37 0.06 4.18 -12.26
CA GLY A 37 1.00 4.32 -11.15
C GLY A 37 1.56 2.97 -10.71
N THR A 38 2.77 2.63 -11.14
CA THR A 38 3.49 1.42 -10.72
C THR A 38 3.75 1.45 -9.21
N PRO A 39 3.53 0.35 -8.46
CA PRO A 39 3.28 -1.03 -8.93
C PRO A 39 1.80 -1.43 -9.02
N SER A 40 0.84 -0.50 -9.15
CA SER A 40 -0.60 -0.81 -9.14
C SER A 40 -1.26 -0.97 -10.52
N SER A 41 -0.60 -0.51 -11.59
CA SER A 41 -1.20 -0.27 -12.91
C SER A 41 -1.83 -1.52 -13.57
N GLU A 42 -1.26 -2.70 -13.34
CA GLU A 42 -1.73 -3.95 -13.93
C GLU A 42 -3.14 -4.31 -13.45
N ILE A 43 -3.51 -3.94 -12.21
CA ILE A 43 -4.84 -4.21 -11.64
C ILE A 43 -5.92 -3.64 -12.56
N MET A 44 -5.80 -2.36 -12.93
CA MET A 44 -6.79 -1.70 -13.79
C MET A 44 -6.80 -2.29 -15.20
N SER A 45 -5.66 -2.79 -15.69
CA SER A 45 -5.60 -3.47 -16.99
C SER A 45 -6.43 -4.75 -17.00
N TYR A 46 -6.30 -5.59 -15.97
CA TYR A 46 -7.10 -6.80 -15.80
C TYR A 46 -8.59 -6.49 -15.56
N VAL A 47 -8.90 -5.47 -14.74
CA VAL A 47 -10.27 -5.03 -14.49
C VAL A 47 -10.93 -4.50 -15.77
N ALA A 48 -10.21 -3.74 -16.59
CA ALA A 48 -10.72 -3.24 -17.87
C ALA A 48 -10.96 -4.35 -18.89
N GLU A 49 -10.17 -5.42 -18.88
CA GLU A 49 -10.45 -6.61 -19.68
C GLU A 49 -11.73 -7.30 -19.20
N ALA A 50 -11.84 -7.55 -17.88
CA ALA A 50 -13.03 -8.15 -17.28
C ALA A 50 -14.30 -7.31 -17.48
N ALA A 51 -14.18 -5.99 -17.49
CA ALA A 51 -15.30 -5.07 -17.73
C ALA A 51 -15.96 -5.29 -19.08
N LYS A 52 -15.15 -5.53 -20.13
CA LYS A 52 -15.64 -5.80 -21.48
C LYS A 52 -16.41 -7.11 -21.55
N GLU A 53 -15.91 -8.15 -20.87
CA GLU A 53 -16.49 -9.49 -20.90
C GLU A 53 -17.73 -9.63 -19.99
N LEU A 54 -17.70 -9.00 -18.80
CA LEU A 54 -18.76 -9.12 -17.78
C LEU A 54 -19.77 -7.96 -17.81
N GLY A 55 -19.57 -6.97 -18.69
CA GLY A 55 -20.54 -5.89 -18.92
C GLY A 55 -20.63 -4.86 -17.78
N PHE A 56 -19.50 -4.45 -17.21
CA PHE A 56 -19.42 -3.34 -16.24
C PHE A 56 -18.51 -2.21 -16.73
N TYR A 57 -18.44 -1.09 -16.00
CA TYR A 57 -17.65 0.07 -16.44
C TYR A 57 -16.21 0.03 -15.90
N ALA A 58 -15.24 0.36 -16.73
CA ALA A 58 -13.85 0.48 -16.33
C ALA A 58 -13.15 1.56 -17.15
N GLU A 59 -12.37 2.42 -16.50
CA GLU A 59 -11.63 3.47 -17.20
C GLU A 59 -10.23 3.74 -16.65
N TRP A 60 -9.36 4.17 -17.55
CA TRP A 60 -8.19 4.98 -17.19
C TRP A 60 -8.62 6.44 -17.23
N SER A 61 -8.59 7.10 -16.08
CA SER A 61 -9.00 8.51 -15.97
C SER A 61 -7.83 9.45 -16.30
N THR A 62 -8.10 10.77 -16.34
CA THR A 62 -7.11 11.78 -16.69
C THR A 62 -6.04 12.03 -15.63
N ASN A 63 -6.39 11.80 -14.35
CA ASN A 63 -5.52 11.88 -13.17
C ASN A 63 -6.19 11.13 -12.01
N GLU A 64 -5.51 11.04 -10.86
CA GLU A 64 -5.97 10.30 -9.69
C GLU A 64 -7.25 10.89 -9.08
N ILE A 65 -7.38 12.22 -9.03
CA ILE A 65 -8.57 12.87 -8.46
C ILE A 65 -9.82 12.57 -9.28
N VAL A 66 -9.77 12.63 -10.61
CA VAL A 66 -10.90 12.27 -11.47
C VAL A 66 -11.24 10.79 -11.31
N ALA A 67 -10.24 9.90 -11.27
CA ALA A 67 -10.48 8.47 -11.04
C ALA A 67 -11.20 8.21 -9.71
N PHE A 68 -10.76 8.88 -8.63
CA PHE A 68 -11.35 8.70 -7.32
C PHE A 68 -12.77 9.29 -7.24
N GLU A 69 -13.03 10.44 -7.86
CA GLU A 69 -14.38 11.03 -7.94
C GLU A 69 -15.36 10.14 -8.70
N VAL A 70 -14.93 9.53 -9.81
CA VAL A 70 -15.75 8.59 -10.59
C VAL A 70 -16.09 7.35 -9.75
N ALA A 71 -15.10 6.77 -9.05
CA ALA A 71 -15.30 5.64 -8.15
C ALA A 71 -16.23 5.97 -6.97
N ALA A 72 -15.99 7.09 -6.29
CA ALA A 72 -16.80 7.55 -5.17
C ALA A 72 -18.25 7.86 -5.61
N GLY A 73 -18.43 8.50 -6.76
CA GLY A 73 -19.75 8.77 -7.35
C GLY A 73 -20.55 7.49 -7.59
N ALA A 74 -19.92 6.46 -8.17
CA ALA A 74 -20.55 5.16 -8.38
C ALA A 74 -20.94 4.46 -7.06
N ALA A 75 -20.07 4.54 -6.04
CA ALA A 75 -20.35 3.99 -4.72
C ALA A 75 -21.51 4.72 -4.02
N ILE A 76 -21.60 6.05 -4.14
CA ILE A 76 -22.70 6.85 -3.58
C ILE A 76 -24.06 6.45 -4.16
N VAL A 77 -24.12 6.17 -5.47
CA VAL A 77 -25.37 5.72 -6.13
C VAL A 77 -25.67 4.23 -5.94
N GLY A 78 -24.83 3.51 -5.19
CA GLY A 78 -25.07 2.12 -4.76
C GLY A 78 -24.28 1.05 -5.52
N GLY A 79 -23.45 1.42 -6.50
CA GLY A 79 -22.61 0.46 -7.22
C GLY A 79 -21.38 0.04 -6.41
N ARG A 80 -20.90 -1.19 -6.60
CA ARG A 80 -19.56 -1.58 -6.10
C ARG A 80 -18.49 -0.95 -6.99
N ALA A 81 -17.62 -0.12 -6.41
CA ALA A 81 -16.61 0.64 -7.12
C ALA A 81 -15.19 0.34 -6.61
N LEU A 82 -14.25 0.25 -7.54
CA LEU A 82 -12.82 0.07 -7.27
C LEU A 82 -12.07 1.32 -7.72
N PHE A 83 -11.29 1.90 -6.81
CA PHE A 83 -10.28 2.89 -7.13
C PHE A 83 -8.90 2.27 -6.91
N VAL A 84 -7.98 2.45 -7.87
CA VAL A 84 -6.62 1.90 -7.78
C VAL A 84 -5.60 3.01 -7.94
N CYS A 85 -4.64 3.08 -7.02
CA CYS A 85 -3.51 4.00 -7.09
C CYS A 85 -2.27 3.44 -6.39
N LYS A 86 -1.18 4.22 -6.41
CA LYS A 86 -0.02 4.07 -5.51
C LYS A 86 -0.01 5.17 -4.45
N GLY A 87 0.94 5.14 -3.52
CA GLY A 87 1.07 6.13 -2.44
C GLY A 87 1.00 7.60 -2.90
N ALA A 88 1.71 7.99 -3.95
CA ALA A 88 1.64 9.35 -4.48
C ALA A 88 0.23 9.74 -4.98
N GLY A 89 -0.44 8.79 -5.65
CA GLY A 89 -1.81 8.99 -6.10
C GLY A 89 -2.80 9.15 -4.95
N LEU A 90 -2.57 8.45 -3.85
CA LEU A 90 -3.35 8.61 -2.62
C LEU A 90 -3.25 10.04 -2.07
N ASN A 91 -2.09 10.67 -2.17
CA ASN A 91 -1.89 12.06 -1.74
C ASN A 91 -2.70 13.05 -2.59
N VAL A 92 -2.77 12.82 -3.91
CA VAL A 92 -3.55 13.66 -4.84
C VAL A 92 -5.04 13.65 -4.48
N VAL A 93 -5.55 12.54 -3.95
CA VAL A 93 -6.97 12.37 -3.63
C VAL A 93 -7.32 12.63 -2.16
N MET A 94 -6.34 13.06 -1.37
CA MET A 94 -6.45 13.13 0.10
C MET A 94 -7.59 14.04 0.57
N ASP A 95 -7.83 15.18 -0.09
CA ASP A 95 -8.90 16.11 0.28
C ASP A 95 -10.30 15.44 0.24
N LEU A 96 -10.58 14.73 -0.85
CA LEU A 96 -11.83 13.97 -0.97
C LEU A 96 -11.83 12.76 -0.04
N LEU A 97 -10.70 12.07 0.14
CA LEU A 97 -10.58 10.92 1.04
C LEU A 97 -10.89 11.30 2.49
N MET A 98 -10.49 12.49 2.94
CA MET A 98 -10.80 12.99 4.29
C MET A 98 -12.24 13.47 4.45
N THR A 99 -12.88 13.84 3.34
CA THR A 99 -14.25 14.37 3.32
C THR A 99 -15.30 13.27 3.19
N LEU A 100 -15.02 12.24 2.38
CA LEU A 100 -15.97 11.17 2.07
C LEU A 100 -16.52 10.43 3.30
N PRO A 101 -15.73 10.11 4.35
CA PRO A 101 -16.21 9.43 5.56
C PRO A 101 -17.34 10.16 6.30
N TYR A 102 -17.50 11.48 6.12
CA TYR A 102 -18.59 12.25 6.73
C TYR A 102 -19.94 11.92 6.08
N THR A 103 -19.94 11.49 4.83
CA THR A 103 -21.16 11.15 4.09
C THR A 103 -21.30 9.64 3.88
N GLY A 104 -20.16 8.94 3.96
CA GLY A 104 -20.04 7.52 3.66
C GLY A 104 -20.30 7.20 2.19
N VAL A 105 -20.48 5.92 1.95
CA VAL A 105 -20.88 5.35 0.66
C VAL A 105 -22.09 4.44 0.85
N ARG A 106 -22.83 4.16 -0.23
CA ARG A 106 -23.98 3.26 -0.19
C ARG A 106 -23.64 1.87 -0.74
N GLY A 107 -22.97 1.82 -1.88
CA GLY A 107 -22.32 0.63 -2.40
C GLY A 107 -20.91 0.52 -1.87
N GLY A 108 -20.28 -0.64 -2.05
CA GLY A 108 -18.92 -0.87 -1.57
C GLY A 108 -17.90 -0.06 -2.39
N LEU A 109 -17.07 0.73 -1.72
CA LEU A 109 -15.91 1.40 -2.32
C LEU A 109 -14.62 0.78 -1.76
N VAL A 110 -13.88 0.09 -2.63
CA VAL A 110 -12.56 -0.44 -2.30
C VAL A 110 -11.50 0.46 -2.93
N ILE A 111 -10.58 0.92 -2.10
CA ILE A 111 -9.44 1.74 -2.48
C ILE A 111 -8.20 0.85 -2.39
N VAL A 112 -7.65 0.45 -3.54
CA VAL A 112 -6.40 -0.29 -3.57
C VAL A 112 -5.25 0.70 -3.65
N VAL A 113 -4.34 0.63 -2.68
CA VAL A 113 -3.12 1.43 -2.67
C VAL A 113 -1.93 0.49 -2.69
N ALA A 114 -1.14 0.53 -3.76
CA ALA A 114 0.11 -0.21 -3.81
C ALA A 114 1.26 0.68 -3.30
N ASP A 115 1.73 0.38 -2.10
CA ASP A 115 2.91 1.02 -1.51
C ASP A 115 4.19 0.39 -2.09
N ASP A 116 5.29 1.12 -1.95
CA ASP A 116 6.57 0.77 -2.57
C ASP A 116 7.73 0.94 -1.56
N PRO A 117 7.81 0.06 -0.54
CA PRO A 117 8.97 -0.01 0.34
C PRO A 117 10.27 -0.16 -0.47
N GLY A 118 11.33 0.52 -0.05
CA GLY A 118 12.57 0.62 -0.82
C GLY A 118 12.53 1.57 -2.02
N ALA A 119 11.37 2.22 -2.29
CA ALA A 119 11.20 3.26 -3.31
C ALA A 119 11.68 2.85 -4.72
N TRP A 120 11.42 1.60 -5.13
CA TRP A 120 11.87 1.06 -6.44
C TRP A 120 11.26 1.78 -7.64
N TYR A 121 10.02 2.24 -7.49
CA TYR A 121 9.19 2.88 -8.52
C TYR A 121 8.60 4.22 -8.05
N SER A 122 9.00 4.71 -6.88
CA SER A 122 8.41 5.85 -6.18
C SER A 122 9.47 6.81 -5.69
N SER A 123 9.08 8.07 -5.46
CA SER A 123 9.97 9.11 -4.94
C SER A 123 10.13 9.07 -3.41
N ASN A 124 9.36 8.21 -2.73
CA ASN A 124 9.39 8.01 -1.28
C ASN A 124 8.91 6.59 -0.92
N GLU A 125 9.11 6.22 0.35
CA GLU A 125 8.67 4.96 0.95
C GLU A 125 7.37 5.13 1.77
N GLN A 126 6.46 5.99 1.31
CA GLN A 126 5.28 6.36 2.09
C GLN A 126 4.41 5.17 2.48
N ASP A 127 3.87 5.22 3.71
CA ASP A 127 2.97 4.22 4.25
C ASP A 127 1.49 4.65 4.19
N SER A 128 0.71 3.97 3.35
CA SER A 128 -0.72 4.25 3.16
C SER A 128 -1.60 3.93 4.37
N ARG A 129 -1.12 3.15 5.35
CA ARG A 129 -1.91 2.84 6.55
C ARG A 129 -2.20 4.09 7.38
N PHE A 130 -1.32 5.10 7.32
CA PHE A 130 -1.54 6.38 7.98
C PHE A 130 -2.67 7.20 7.35
N ALA A 131 -2.94 7.04 6.04
CA ALA A 131 -4.12 7.62 5.43
C ALA A 131 -5.40 6.97 5.99
N GLY A 132 -5.39 5.65 6.20
CA GLY A 132 -6.46 4.93 6.91
C GLY A 132 -6.64 5.44 8.34
N LEU A 133 -5.55 5.67 9.07
CA LEU A 133 -5.57 6.28 10.41
C LEU A 133 -6.21 7.67 10.40
N TRP A 134 -5.81 8.55 9.49
CA TRP A 134 -6.31 9.93 9.43
C TRP A 134 -7.76 10.01 8.94
N ALA A 135 -8.12 9.20 7.94
CA ALA A 135 -9.48 9.14 7.40
C ALA A 135 -10.43 8.29 8.25
N GLU A 136 -9.92 7.58 9.25
CA GLU A 136 -10.69 6.68 10.09
C GLU A 136 -11.36 5.56 9.26
N LEU A 137 -10.57 4.93 8.39
CA LEU A 137 -11.00 3.87 7.47
C LEU A 137 -10.27 2.56 7.76
N PRO A 138 -10.92 1.39 7.62
CA PRO A 138 -10.24 0.11 7.74
C PRO A 138 -9.21 -0.07 6.62
N VAL A 139 -8.06 -0.64 7.00
CA VAL A 139 -6.98 -1.02 6.09
C VAL A 139 -6.78 -2.53 6.19
N LEU A 140 -7.03 -3.23 5.09
CA LEU A 140 -6.73 -4.65 4.93
C LEU A 140 -5.37 -4.78 4.24
N GLU A 141 -4.57 -5.74 4.70
CA GLU A 141 -3.20 -5.93 4.26
C GLU A 141 -2.94 -7.40 3.92
N PRO A 142 -3.12 -7.80 2.65
CA PRO A 142 -2.81 -9.15 2.18
C PRO A 142 -1.32 -9.50 2.33
N TRP A 143 -1.07 -10.78 2.56
CA TRP A 143 0.27 -11.36 2.71
C TRP A 143 0.65 -12.28 1.54
N ASP A 144 -0.30 -12.70 0.71
CA ASP A 144 -0.08 -13.55 -0.46
C ASP A 144 -1.17 -13.29 -1.51
N GLN A 145 -1.06 -13.93 -2.67
CA GLN A 145 -2.00 -13.73 -3.78
C GLN A 145 -3.41 -14.23 -3.43
N GLN A 146 -3.53 -15.33 -2.69
CA GLN A 146 -4.83 -15.84 -2.25
C GLN A 146 -5.55 -14.85 -1.33
N SER A 147 -4.85 -14.34 -0.31
CA SER A 147 -5.37 -13.33 0.60
C SER A 147 -5.62 -12.01 -0.11
N ALA A 148 -4.81 -11.61 -1.09
CA ALA A 148 -5.07 -10.43 -1.91
C ALA A 148 -6.41 -10.54 -2.64
N LYS A 149 -6.72 -11.72 -3.19
CA LYS A 149 -8.01 -11.98 -3.80
C LYS A 149 -9.16 -11.97 -2.78
N ASP A 150 -9.04 -12.74 -1.71
CA ASP A 150 -10.12 -12.91 -0.72
C ASP A 150 -10.38 -11.61 0.07
N MET A 151 -9.34 -10.91 0.50
CA MET A 151 -9.47 -9.61 1.18
C MET A 151 -10.07 -8.55 0.26
N THR A 152 -9.68 -8.49 -1.01
CA THR A 152 -10.31 -7.55 -1.96
C THR A 152 -11.80 -7.84 -2.13
N ARG A 153 -12.17 -9.12 -2.26
CA ARG A 153 -13.58 -9.51 -2.37
C ARG A 153 -14.36 -9.09 -1.13
N ASP A 154 -13.85 -9.42 0.05
CA ASP A 154 -14.53 -9.19 1.32
C ASP A 154 -14.53 -7.70 1.73
N ALA A 155 -13.57 -6.91 1.23
CA ALA A 155 -13.53 -5.46 1.41
C ALA A 155 -14.77 -4.76 0.85
N PHE A 156 -15.35 -5.24 -0.27
CA PHE A 156 -16.60 -4.68 -0.79
C PHE A 156 -17.77 -4.89 0.17
N ALA A 157 -17.90 -6.09 0.73
CA ALA A 157 -18.95 -6.42 1.70
C ALA A 157 -18.77 -5.62 3.00
N LEU A 158 -17.53 -5.52 3.48
CA LEU A 158 -17.19 -4.71 4.66
C LEU A 158 -17.52 -3.22 4.41
N SER A 159 -17.21 -2.70 3.23
CA SER A 159 -17.51 -1.32 2.86
C SER A 159 -19.02 -1.03 2.87
N GLU A 160 -19.83 -1.94 2.32
CA GLU A 160 -21.29 -1.83 2.35
C GLU A 160 -21.85 -1.94 3.77
N GLU A 161 -21.28 -2.81 4.60
CA GLU A 161 -21.69 -2.99 5.99
C GLU A 161 -21.42 -1.72 6.82
N LEU A 162 -20.24 -1.14 6.67
CA LEU A 162 -19.81 0.05 7.41
C LEU A 162 -20.37 1.34 6.80
N GLU A 163 -20.81 1.30 5.54
CA GLU A 163 -21.14 2.48 4.73
C GLU A 163 -19.94 3.43 4.61
N LEU A 164 -18.73 2.87 4.62
CA LEU A 164 -17.45 3.58 4.54
C LEU A 164 -16.56 2.95 3.47
N PRO A 165 -15.65 3.70 2.83
CA PRO A 165 -14.61 3.11 2.00
C PRO A 165 -13.73 2.13 2.78
N VAL A 166 -13.15 1.15 2.11
CA VAL A 166 -12.17 0.21 2.68
C VAL A 166 -10.89 0.29 1.88
N ILE A 167 -9.75 0.42 2.56
CA ILE A 167 -8.44 0.42 1.93
C ILE A 167 -7.91 -1.02 1.88
N VAL A 168 -7.41 -1.45 0.73
CA VAL A 168 -6.62 -2.67 0.57
C VAL A 168 -5.22 -2.25 0.17
N ARG A 169 -4.26 -2.45 1.08
CA ARG A 169 -2.85 -2.11 0.89
C ARG A 169 -2.13 -3.25 0.19
N SER A 170 -1.45 -2.96 -0.91
CA SER A 170 -0.52 -3.87 -1.58
C SER A 170 0.91 -3.35 -1.49
N TYR A 171 1.86 -4.17 -1.92
CA TYR A 171 3.29 -3.87 -1.98
C TYR A 171 3.87 -4.23 -3.33
N THR A 172 4.97 -3.61 -3.70
CA THR A 172 5.77 -4.00 -4.88
C THR A 172 6.02 -5.50 -4.97
N ARG A 173 6.46 -6.13 -3.86
CA ARG A 173 6.76 -7.57 -3.81
C ARG A 173 5.52 -8.44 -4.03
N LEU A 174 4.39 -8.10 -3.42
CA LEU A 174 3.13 -8.82 -3.61
C LEU A 174 2.60 -8.64 -5.03
N SER A 175 2.56 -7.38 -5.49
CA SER A 175 2.01 -6.96 -6.78
C SER A 175 2.66 -7.68 -7.96
N HIS A 176 4.00 -7.83 -7.94
CA HIS A 176 4.78 -8.37 -9.06
C HIS A 176 5.30 -9.81 -8.83
N ALA A 177 4.96 -10.45 -7.70
CA ALA A 177 5.20 -11.88 -7.50
C ALA A 177 3.98 -12.71 -7.89
N SER A 178 4.22 -13.94 -8.35
CA SER A 178 3.18 -14.91 -8.66
C SER A 178 2.99 -15.92 -7.53
N GLY A 179 1.75 -16.31 -7.28
CA GLY A 179 1.40 -17.32 -6.30
C GLY A 179 0.12 -18.05 -6.66
N ASP A 180 -0.12 -19.17 -5.97
CA ASP A 180 -1.29 -20.01 -6.19
C ASP A 180 -2.56 -19.33 -5.68
N VAL A 181 -3.59 -19.29 -6.52
CA VAL A 181 -4.90 -18.73 -6.23
C VAL A 181 -5.97 -19.74 -6.60
N THR A 182 -6.88 -20.00 -5.67
CA THR A 182 -8.10 -20.78 -5.88
C THR A 182 -9.23 -19.85 -6.25
N LEU A 183 -9.82 -20.07 -7.42
CA LEU A 183 -10.93 -19.29 -7.93
C LEU A 183 -12.19 -19.51 -7.09
N GLY A 184 -12.86 -18.42 -6.73
CA GLY A 184 -14.20 -18.41 -6.15
C GLY A 184 -15.27 -18.13 -7.20
N GLU A 185 -16.53 -18.23 -6.77
CA GLU A 185 -17.71 -17.86 -7.59
C GLU A 185 -17.71 -16.36 -7.90
N ILE A 186 -18.04 -16.01 -9.14
CA ILE A 186 -18.26 -14.62 -9.54
C ILE A 186 -19.68 -14.23 -9.13
N GLN A 187 -19.82 -13.22 -8.27
CA GLN A 187 -21.15 -12.74 -7.89
C GLN A 187 -21.84 -12.12 -9.12
N GLU A 188 -22.82 -12.81 -9.71
CA GLU A 188 -23.57 -12.31 -10.87
C GLU A 188 -24.51 -11.14 -10.50
N LYS A 189 -25.15 -11.22 -9.34
CA LYS A 189 -26.13 -10.22 -8.90
C LYS A 189 -25.43 -8.90 -8.56
N ARG A 190 -25.62 -7.91 -9.43
CA ARG A 190 -25.16 -6.53 -9.24
C ARG A 190 -26.10 -5.70 -8.38
N ASN A 191 -25.57 -4.69 -7.69
CA ASN A 191 -26.40 -3.76 -6.94
C ASN A 191 -27.19 -2.86 -7.89
N LYS A 192 -28.38 -2.44 -7.44
CA LYS A 192 -29.21 -1.49 -8.17
C LYS A 192 -28.68 -0.07 -7.99
N ILE A 193 -28.40 0.60 -9.09
CA ILE A 193 -27.96 1.99 -9.10
C ILE A 193 -29.17 2.92 -8.90
N VAL A 194 -29.19 3.67 -7.80
CA VAL A 194 -30.23 4.66 -7.49
C VAL A 194 -29.60 5.81 -6.71
N PHE A 195 -29.76 7.04 -7.21
CA PHE A 195 -29.41 8.23 -6.44
C PHE A 195 -30.56 8.64 -5.52
N ASP A 196 -30.29 8.70 -4.22
CA ASP A 196 -31.17 9.28 -3.21
C ASP A 196 -30.37 10.25 -2.34
N LYS A 197 -30.60 11.55 -2.54
CA LYS A 197 -29.91 12.61 -1.78
C LYS A 197 -30.26 12.63 -0.28
N HIS A 198 -31.30 11.91 0.15
CA HIS A 198 -31.76 11.83 1.54
C HIS A 198 -31.61 10.42 2.14
N TRP A 199 -30.77 9.57 1.55
CA TRP A 199 -30.58 8.18 1.98
C TRP A 199 -30.21 8.08 3.47
N LYS A 200 -31.16 7.67 4.32
CA LYS A 200 -31.08 7.56 5.80
C LYS A 200 -30.82 8.88 6.57
N VAL A 201 -30.17 9.85 5.94
CA VAL A 201 -29.79 11.15 6.50
C VAL A 201 -30.20 12.24 5.49
N PRO A 202 -30.83 13.35 5.92
CA PRO A 202 -31.11 14.47 5.02
C PRO A 202 -29.83 14.96 4.33
N TYR A 203 -29.90 15.28 3.04
CA TYR A 203 -28.78 15.84 2.27
C TYR A 203 -27.46 15.07 2.49
N ARG A 204 -27.53 13.74 2.56
CA ARG A 204 -26.44 12.88 3.04
C ARG A 204 -25.11 13.20 2.36
N TRP A 205 -25.12 13.32 1.05
CA TRP A 205 -23.93 13.53 0.21
C TRP A 205 -23.42 14.97 0.15
N ASN A 206 -24.14 15.94 0.72
CA ASN A 206 -23.68 17.32 0.86
C ASN A 206 -23.17 17.54 2.29
N VAL A 207 -21.86 17.47 2.53
CA VAL A 207 -21.25 17.58 3.87
C VAL A 207 -21.75 18.80 4.66
N TYR A 208 -21.92 19.95 4.01
CA TYR A 208 -22.42 21.19 4.64
C TYR A 208 -23.94 21.23 4.79
N GLY A 209 -24.67 20.41 4.03
CA GLY A 209 -26.12 20.30 4.11
C GLY A 209 -26.58 19.74 5.46
N PRO A 210 -27.82 20.06 5.89
CA PRO A 210 -28.38 19.55 7.15
C PRO A 210 -28.22 18.03 7.26
N PRO A 211 -27.84 17.46 8.41
CA PRO A 211 -27.70 18.10 9.73
C PRO A 211 -26.38 18.87 9.94
N GLY A 212 -25.56 19.03 8.90
CA GLY A 212 -24.28 19.74 8.93
C GLY A 212 -23.08 18.82 9.27
N PRO A 213 -21.87 19.35 9.15
CA PRO A 213 -20.63 18.56 9.21
C PRO A 213 -20.38 17.92 10.59
N ILE A 214 -20.78 18.59 11.69
CA ILE A 214 -20.55 18.07 13.05
C ILE A 214 -21.38 16.80 13.31
N ALA A 215 -22.66 16.81 12.96
CA ALA A 215 -23.53 15.63 13.13
C ALA A 215 -23.11 14.46 12.22
N LYS A 216 -22.59 14.80 11.03
CA LYS A 216 -22.04 13.82 10.09
C LYS A 216 -20.73 13.20 10.58
N HIS A 217 -19.90 13.99 11.25
CA HIS A 217 -18.71 13.49 11.92
C HIS A 217 -19.07 12.53 13.07
N ASP A 218 -20.08 12.88 13.89
CA ASP A 218 -20.57 11.99 14.95
C ASP A 218 -21.08 10.66 14.38
N TRP A 219 -21.82 10.69 13.26
CA TRP A 219 -22.19 9.49 12.52
C TRP A 219 -20.98 8.65 12.07
N ALA A 220 -19.93 9.29 11.54
CA ALA A 220 -18.69 8.61 11.16
C ALA A 220 -18.02 7.94 12.38
N LYS A 221 -18.00 8.61 13.54
CA LYS A 221 -17.50 8.04 14.80
C LYS A 221 -18.31 6.82 15.28
N GLU A 222 -19.61 6.77 15.00
CA GLU A 222 -20.39 5.56 15.25
C GLU A 222 -19.98 4.41 14.31
N ARG A 223 -19.65 4.71 13.04
CA ARG A 223 -19.15 3.69 12.11
C ARG A 223 -17.82 3.12 12.58
N MET A 224 -16.94 3.93 13.17
CA MET A 224 -15.69 3.48 13.77
C MET A 224 -15.89 2.44 14.89
N LYS A 225 -16.91 2.64 15.74
CA LYS A 225 -17.26 1.66 16.77
C LYS A 225 -17.72 0.35 16.15
N LYS A 226 -18.61 0.43 15.16
CA LYS A 226 -19.08 -0.75 14.41
C LYS A 226 -17.93 -1.49 13.74
N MET A 227 -16.98 -0.76 13.16
CA MET A 227 -15.79 -1.33 12.55
C MET A 227 -14.97 -2.17 13.54
N GLN A 228 -14.75 -1.70 14.78
CA GLN A 228 -14.06 -2.50 15.80
C GLN A 228 -14.76 -3.85 16.05
N ASP A 229 -16.10 -3.86 16.09
CA ASP A 229 -16.89 -5.08 16.28
C ASP A 229 -16.84 -6.02 15.07
N SER A 230 -17.02 -5.49 13.86
CA SER A 230 -16.97 -6.27 12.62
C SER A 230 -15.59 -6.90 12.40
N LEU A 231 -14.51 -6.16 12.71
CA LEU A 231 -13.13 -6.61 12.55
C LEU A 231 -12.67 -7.57 13.65
N ALA A 232 -13.33 -7.61 14.82
CA ALA A 232 -12.91 -8.47 15.93
C ALA A 232 -12.98 -9.97 15.60
N ASN A 233 -13.84 -10.36 14.66
CA ASN A 233 -14.05 -11.75 14.27
C ASN A 233 -13.60 -12.06 12.84
N THR A 234 -12.80 -11.18 12.23
CA THR A 234 -12.30 -11.42 10.88
C THR A 234 -11.39 -12.65 10.83
N SER A 235 -11.58 -13.49 9.81
CA SER A 235 -10.71 -14.65 9.54
C SER A 235 -9.31 -14.25 9.05
N PHE A 236 -9.12 -12.97 8.75
CA PHE A 236 -7.84 -12.44 8.26
C PHE A 236 -6.81 -12.22 9.37
N ASN A 237 -7.24 -12.07 10.62
CA ASN A 237 -6.32 -12.01 11.75
C ASN A 237 -6.08 -13.44 12.27
N LYS A 238 -4.80 -13.84 12.36
CA LYS A 238 -4.39 -15.18 12.79
C LYS A 238 -3.55 -15.08 14.06
N GLN A 239 -3.74 -16.04 14.95
CA GLN A 239 -2.90 -16.22 16.14
C GLN A 239 -2.36 -17.64 16.16
N TYR A 240 -1.11 -17.77 16.57
CA TYR A 240 -0.44 -19.04 16.82
C TYR A 240 0.15 -18.96 18.23
N GLU A 241 -0.15 -19.96 19.05
CA GLU A 241 0.35 -20.01 20.42
C GLU A 241 1.66 -20.79 20.51
N SER A 242 2.52 -20.41 21.45
CA SER A 242 3.71 -21.18 21.80
C SER A 242 3.30 -22.52 22.40
N GLU A 243 3.90 -23.61 21.94
CA GLU A 243 3.70 -24.94 22.52
C GLU A 243 4.55 -25.16 23.78
N LYS A 244 5.59 -24.33 23.98
CA LYS A 244 6.52 -24.43 25.12
C LYS A 244 6.23 -23.43 26.25
N GLY A 245 5.13 -22.70 26.18
CA GLY A 245 4.67 -21.79 27.25
C GLY A 245 5.57 -20.56 27.46
N CYS A 246 6.32 -20.16 26.44
CA CYS A 246 7.15 -18.95 26.48
C CYS A 246 6.28 -17.69 26.59
N ARG A 247 6.75 -16.68 27.33
CA ARG A 247 6.05 -15.39 27.48
C ARG A 247 6.59 -14.32 26.52
N VAL A 248 7.04 -14.73 25.34
CA VAL A 248 7.53 -13.82 24.29
C VAL A 248 6.66 -13.96 23.06
N GLY A 249 6.37 -12.84 22.39
CA GLY A 249 5.55 -12.83 21.19
C GLY A 249 6.07 -11.93 20.07
N VAL A 250 5.60 -12.21 18.86
CA VAL A 250 5.79 -11.37 17.68
C VAL A 250 4.42 -10.94 17.15
N VAL A 251 4.27 -9.65 16.86
CA VAL A 251 3.10 -9.09 16.16
C VAL A 251 3.57 -8.59 14.80
N THR A 252 2.88 -8.97 13.73
CA THR A 252 3.23 -8.62 12.35
C THR A 252 1.99 -8.52 11.47
N SER A 253 2.13 -8.03 10.23
CA SER A 253 1.05 -7.89 9.25
C SER A 253 1.56 -8.11 7.83
N GLY A 254 0.62 -8.35 6.90
CA GLY A 254 0.90 -8.33 5.46
C GLY A 254 2.14 -9.12 5.04
N MET A 255 2.94 -8.54 4.15
CA MET A 255 4.17 -9.16 3.65
C MET A 255 5.22 -9.42 4.74
N ALA A 256 5.30 -8.57 5.78
CA ALA A 256 6.21 -8.77 6.89
C ALA A 256 5.95 -10.10 7.62
N SER A 257 4.71 -10.58 7.61
CA SER A 257 4.36 -11.88 8.19
C SER A 257 5.02 -13.07 7.49
N ASN A 258 5.32 -12.97 6.18
CA ASN A 258 6.06 -14.01 5.47
C ASN A 258 7.52 -14.02 5.90
N TYR A 259 8.14 -12.85 6.04
CA TYR A 259 9.53 -12.72 6.48
C TYR A 259 9.70 -13.25 7.90
N VAL A 260 8.78 -12.92 8.80
CA VAL A 260 8.76 -13.43 10.18
C VAL A 260 8.63 -14.95 10.19
N GLN A 261 7.67 -15.52 9.46
CA GLN A 261 7.45 -16.96 9.46
C GLN A 261 8.65 -17.73 8.89
N GLU A 262 9.23 -17.26 7.78
CA GLU A 262 10.44 -17.83 7.20
C GLU A 262 11.62 -17.74 8.18
N ALA A 263 11.84 -16.58 8.79
CA ALA A 263 12.89 -16.39 9.77
C ALA A 263 12.74 -17.30 11.00
N LEU A 264 11.54 -17.43 11.56
CA LEU A 264 11.27 -18.33 12.68
C LEU A 264 11.51 -19.80 12.31
N ASN A 265 11.16 -20.21 11.09
CA ASN A 265 11.42 -21.56 10.60
C ASN A 265 12.92 -21.83 10.48
N ARG A 266 13.69 -20.87 9.91
CA ARG A 266 15.16 -20.98 9.79
C ARG A 266 15.86 -21.06 11.15
N LEU A 267 15.34 -20.33 12.14
CA LEU A 267 15.85 -20.35 13.52
C LEU A 267 15.36 -21.55 14.34
N GLY A 268 14.41 -22.33 13.83
CA GLY A 268 13.80 -23.44 14.57
C GLY A 268 12.95 -23.01 15.76
N MET A 269 12.44 -21.77 15.76
CA MET A 269 11.73 -21.12 16.88
C MET A 269 10.22 -21.01 16.66
N ARG A 270 9.68 -21.61 15.60
CA ARG A 270 8.27 -21.42 15.21
C ARG A 270 7.26 -21.86 16.27
N ASP A 271 7.55 -22.93 17.00
CA ASP A 271 6.67 -23.50 18.03
C ASP A 271 6.99 -22.94 19.43
N ASP A 272 8.06 -22.14 19.55
CA ASP A 272 8.55 -21.61 20.80
C ASP A 272 7.94 -20.26 21.18
N ILE A 273 7.38 -19.52 20.22
CA ILE A 273 6.89 -18.15 20.45
C ILE A 273 5.42 -17.98 20.10
N HIS A 274 4.77 -16.99 20.73
CA HIS A 274 3.46 -16.55 20.30
C HIS A 274 3.58 -15.67 19.04
N LEU A 275 2.75 -15.91 18.03
CA LEU A 275 2.75 -15.13 16.78
C LEU A 275 1.34 -14.62 16.49
N MET A 276 1.20 -13.31 16.29
CA MET A 276 -0.01 -12.67 15.81
C MET A 276 0.24 -12.07 14.42
N VAL A 277 -0.54 -12.53 13.44
CA VAL A 277 -0.55 -11.98 12.08
C VAL A 277 -1.84 -11.20 11.89
N LEU A 278 -1.71 -9.89 11.68
CA LEU A 278 -2.82 -8.97 11.47
C LEU A 278 -3.05 -8.81 9.97
N GLY A 279 -4.17 -9.34 9.46
CA GLY A 279 -4.65 -9.01 8.11
C GLY A 279 -5.36 -7.67 8.05
N VAL A 280 -5.68 -7.08 9.20
CA VAL A 280 -6.26 -5.74 9.34
C VAL A 280 -5.39 -4.92 10.29
N PRO A 281 -4.28 -4.33 9.80
CA PRO A 281 -3.35 -3.56 10.62
C PRO A 281 -3.93 -2.24 11.15
N TYR A 282 -4.99 -1.71 10.52
CA TYR A 282 -5.71 -0.57 11.06
C TYR A 282 -7.24 -0.65 10.86
N PRO A 283 -8.02 -0.33 11.91
CA PRO A 283 -7.58 -0.31 13.30
C PRO A 283 -7.37 -1.75 13.79
N VAL A 284 -6.37 -1.97 14.65
CA VAL A 284 -6.21 -3.30 15.27
C VAL A 284 -7.43 -3.63 16.15
N SER A 285 -7.80 -4.91 16.22
CA SER A 285 -8.86 -5.35 17.13
C SER A 285 -8.36 -5.30 18.57
N LYS A 286 -8.88 -4.35 19.36
CA LYS A 286 -8.47 -4.15 20.77
C LYS A 286 -8.60 -5.43 21.59
N LYS A 287 -9.76 -6.09 21.51
CA LYS A 287 -10.04 -7.34 22.23
C LYS A 287 -9.04 -8.44 21.88
N MET A 288 -8.71 -8.58 20.60
CA MET A 288 -7.79 -9.62 20.13
C MET A 288 -6.36 -9.35 20.60
N VAL A 289 -5.91 -8.09 20.49
CA VAL A 289 -4.59 -7.65 20.94
C VAL A 289 -4.45 -7.77 22.45
N GLU A 290 -5.44 -7.33 23.22
CA GLU A 290 -5.43 -7.44 24.69
C GLU A 290 -5.26 -8.89 25.14
N GLY A 291 -6.02 -9.83 24.56
CA GLY A 291 -5.91 -11.25 24.88
C GLY A 291 -4.58 -11.88 24.46
N PHE A 292 -3.90 -11.33 23.46
CA PHE A 292 -2.53 -11.73 23.10
C PHE A 292 -1.52 -11.18 24.10
N LEU A 293 -1.65 -9.91 24.48
CA LEU A 293 -0.79 -9.24 25.46
C LEU A 293 -0.88 -9.89 26.86
N ASP A 294 -1.98 -10.55 27.21
CA ASP A 294 -2.09 -11.32 28.46
C ASP A 294 -1.13 -12.53 28.53
N LYS A 295 -0.70 -13.05 27.37
CA LYS A 295 0.12 -14.26 27.27
C LYS A 295 1.61 -13.98 27.30
N VAL A 296 2.02 -12.73 27.10
CA VAL A 296 3.41 -12.34 26.84
C VAL A 296 3.87 -11.21 27.77
N ASP A 297 5.15 -11.22 28.11
CA ASP A 297 5.82 -10.16 28.87
C ASP A 297 6.58 -9.20 27.94
N THR A 298 7.01 -9.69 26.77
CA THR A 298 7.68 -8.90 25.75
C THR A 298 7.18 -9.25 24.35
N VAL A 299 6.97 -8.22 23.52
CA VAL A 299 6.53 -8.33 22.14
C VAL A 299 7.51 -7.62 21.21
N LEU A 300 7.87 -8.29 20.12
CA LEU A 300 8.51 -7.65 18.97
C LEU A 300 7.45 -7.34 17.90
N CYS A 301 7.32 -6.08 17.52
CA CYS A 301 6.48 -5.62 16.42
C CYS A 301 7.32 -5.57 15.13
N VAL A 302 6.95 -6.38 14.15
CA VAL A 302 7.61 -6.46 12.84
C VAL A 302 6.62 -6.03 11.77
N GLU A 303 6.76 -4.79 11.28
CA GLU A 303 5.87 -4.20 10.29
C GLU A 303 6.63 -3.52 9.14
N GLU A 304 6.06 -3.58 7.94
CA GLU A 304 6.61 -3.00 6.72
C GLU A 304 6.15 -1.54 6.52
N GLY A 305 7.11 -0.64 6.34
CA GLY A 305 6.89 0.81 6.36
C GLY A 305 7.04 1.41 7.76
N GLU A 306 6.05 2.18 8.19
CA GLU A 306 6.11 2.97 9.43
C GLU A 306 5.60 2.22 10.68
N SER A 307 5.81 2.79 11.87
CA SER A 307 5.48 2.17 13.18
C SER A 307 3.99 2.25 13.59
N LEU A 308 3.04 1.91 12.71
CA LEU A 308 1.62 2.08 13.00
C LEU A 308 1.06 1.04 13.99
N ILE A 309 1.41 -0.23 13.82
CA ILE A 309 0.95 -1.31 14.70
C ILE A 309 1.61 -1.13 16.07
N GLU A 310 2.91 -0.86 16.11
CA GLU A 310 3.65 -0.62 17.35
C GLU A 310 3.03 0.52 18.17
N ARG A 311 2.64 1.62 17.53
CA ARG A 311 1.92 2.74 18.18
C ARG A 311 0.58 2.30 18.79
N GLN A 312 -0.20 1.50 18.07
CA GLN A 312 -1.48 0.99 18.57
C GLN A 312 -1.29 0.01 19.74
N LEU A 313 -0.23 -0.80 19.72
CA LEU A 313 0.14 -1.65 20.86
C LEU A 313 0.45 -0.81 22.09
N HIS A 314 1.27 0.24 21.96
CA HIS A 314 1.55 1.17 23.04
C HIS A 314 0.29 1.87 23.57
N GLU A 315 -0.61 2.30 22.68
CA GLU A 315 -1.89 2.90 23.07
C GLU A 315 -2.73 1.93 23.92
N ILE A 316 -2.89 0.68 23.48
CA ILE A 316 -3.67 -0.35 24.18
C ILE A 316 -3.05 -0.68 25.53
N ILE A 317 -1.73 -0.84 25.59
CA ILE A 317 -1.00 -1.12 26.83
C ILE A 317 -1.21 0.01 27.84
N ASN A 318 -1.09 1.27 27.40
CA ASN A 318 -1.29 2.43 28.26
C ASN A 318 -2.74 2.53 28.78
N HIS A 319 -3.74 2.31 27.92
CA HIS A 319 -5.14 2.33 28.32
C HIS A 319 -5.52 1.20 29.27
N THR A 320 -4.89 0.03 29.16
CA THR A 320 -5.20 -1.16 29.97
C THR A 320 -4.33 -1.29 31.21
N GLY A 321 -3.30 -0.46 31.36
CA GLY A 321 -2.35 -0.52 32.48
C GLY A 321 -1.47 -1.78 32.46
N LYS A 322 -1.31 -2.43 31.31
CA LYS A 322 -0.43 -3.59 31.16
C LYS A 322 1.04 -3.17 31.22
N THR A 323 1.91 -4.09 31.59
CA THR A 323 3.37 -3.84 31.72
C THR A 323 4.19 -4.54 30.64
N VAL A 324 3.54 -4.99 29.55
CA VAL A 324 4.21 -5.68 28.44
C VAL A 324 5.22 -4.75 27.78
N LYS A 325 6.44 -5.21 27.59
CA LYS A 325 7.48 -4.47 26.86
C LYS A 325 7.27 -4.65 25.36
N VAL A 326 7.07 -3.56 24.62
CA VAL A 326 7.00 -3.59 23.15
C VAL A 326 8.32 -3.10 22.60
N LEU A 327 8.87 -3.85 21.64
CA LEU A 327 10.05 -3.53 20.86
C LEU A 327 9.68 -3.50 19.38
N GLY A 328 10.32 -2.66 18.59
CA GLY A 328 10.00 -2.49 17.16
C GLY A 328 10.81 -1.35 16.54
N ARG A 329 10.23 -0.69 15.53
CA ARG A 329 10.86 0.45 14.82
C ARG A 329 10.97 1.70 15.70
N LEU A 330 10.13 1.87 16.72
CA LEU A 330 10.28 2.97 17.70
C LEU A 330 11.38 2.71 18.74
N THR A 331 11.88 1.49 18.84
CA THR A 331 12.99 1.16 19.73
C THR A 331 14.31 1.28 18.99
N GLU A 332 15.18 2.17 19.47
CA GLU A 332 16.50 2.42 18.89
C GLU A 332 17.31 1.13 18.73
N GLY A 333 17.82 0.89 17.52
CA GLY A 333 18.70 -0.23 17.19
C GLY A 333 18.03 -1.60 17.11
N VAL A 334 16.70 -1.71 17.29
CA VAL A 334 16.00 -3.00 17.22
C VAL A 334 15.63 -3.36 15.78
N MET A 335 14.92 -2.48 15.07
CA MET A 335 14.48 -2.68 13.69
C MET A 335 15.06 -1.59 12.77
N PRO A 336 15.33 -1.90 11.48
CA PRO A 336 15.59 -0.87 10.49
C PRO A 336 14.42 0.11 10.39
N THR A 337 14.71 1.40 10.26
CA THR A 337 13.70 2.46 10.13
C THR A 337 13.56 3.00 8.70
N VAL A 338 14.49 2.62 7.81
CA VAL A 338 14.55 3.00 6.40
C VAL A 338 14.70 1.72 5.59
N ASP A 339 14.24 1.73 4.34
CA ASP A 339 14.27 0.61 3.42
C ASP A 339 13.28 -0.54 3.77
N GLU A 340 13.05 -1.41 2.79
CA GLU A 340 12.16 -2.57 2.91
C GLU A 340 12.72 -3.65 3.85
N LEU A 341 11.83 -4.41 4.48
CA LEU A 341 12.22 -5.61 5.21
C LEU A 341 12.46 -6.77 4.24
N ASP A 342 13.34 -7.67 4.66
CA ASP A 342 13.60 -8.94 4.00
C ASP A 342 13.77 -10.06 5.05
N PRO A 343 13.76 -11.34 4.65
CA PRO A 343 13.91 -12.46 5.58
C PRO A 343 15.21 -12.44 6.40
N ASP A 344 16.31 -11.91 5.86
CA ASP A 344 17.62 -11.96 6.50
C ASP A 344 17.74 -10.86 7.56
N LYS A 345 17.31 -9.63 7.25
CA LYS A 345 17.12 -8.53 8.22
C LYS A 345 16.24 -8.99 9.38
N VAL A 346 15.09 -9.60 9.09
CA VAL A 346 14.14 -10.06 10.11
C VAL A 346 14.70 -11.22 10.96
N ALA A 347 15.38 -12.18 10.35
CA ALA A 347 16.03 -13.28 11.07
C ALA A 347 17.16 -12.78 12.00
N SER A 348 17.97 -11.84 11.54
CA SER A 348 19.01 -11.18 12.34
C SER A 348 18.42 -10.47 13.56
N VAL A 349 17.31 -9.76 13.39
CA VAL A 349 16.58 -9.13 14.52
C VAL A 349 16.00 -10.17 15.47
N LEU A 350 15.34 -11.21 14.95
CA LEU A 350 14.73 -12.26 15.77
C LEU A 350 15.78 -13.04 16.58
N ALA A 351 16.94 -13.33 16.00
CA ALA A 351 18.03 -13.98 16.71
C ALA A 351 18.52 -13.14 17.91
N ARG A 352 18.74 -11.84 17.71
CA ARG A 352 19.08 -10.90 18.81
C ARG A 352 17.96 -10.77 19.84
N PHE A 353 16.72 -10.73 19.39
CA PHE A 353 15.55 -10.60 20.26
C PHE A 353 15.36 -11.82 21.17
N LEU A 354 15.67 -13.01 20.66
CA LEU A 354 15.54 -14.29 21.36
C LEU A 354 16.83 -14.73 22.08
N ASP A 355 17.90 -13.94 21.98
CA ASP A 355 19.23 -14.25 22.55
C ASP A 355 19.78 -15.61 22.06
N ILE A 356 19.70 -15.85 20.75
CA ILE A 356 20.23 -17.05 20.09
C ILE A 356 21.26 -16.69 19.02
N ASP A 357 22.17 -17.61 18.74
CA ASP A 357 23.15 -17.43 17.66
C ASP A 357 22.43 -17.32 16.31
N SER A 358 22.75 -16.26 15.57
CA SER A 358 22.26 -16.10 14.19
C SER A 358 22.95 -17.14 13.29
N PRO A 359 22.20 -17.99 12.56
CA PRO A 359 22.79 -18.86 11.54
C PRO A 359 23.22 -18.09 10.30
N LEU A 360 22.85 -16.81 10.19
CA LEU A 360 23.22 -15.94 9.07
C LEU A 360 24.61 -15.35 9.35
N THR A 361 25.60 -15.83 8.61
CA THR A 361 26.87 -15.13 8.42
C THR A 361 26.63 -14.01 7.41
N GLU A 362 26.38 -12.78 7.87
CA GLU A 362 26.65 -11.60 7.04
C GLU A 362 28.15 -11.55 6.82
N ASP A 363 28.64 -12.20 5.76
CA ASP A 363 29.98 -11.91 5.27
C ASP A 363 29.92 -10.61 4.48
N ASP A 364 29.82 -9.49 5.22
CA ASP A 364 29.80 -8.13 4.67
C ASP A 364 30.97 -7.85 3.73
N SER A 365 32.06 -8.61 3.83
CA SER A 365 33.22 -8.49 2.94
C SER A 365 32.87 -8.80 1.49
N VAL A 366 32.02 -9.82 1.25
CA VAL A 366 31.59 -10.21 -0.10
C VAL A 366 30.69 -9.13 -0.72
N THR A 367 29.78 -8.57 0.07
CA THR A 367 28.88 -7.50 -0.37
C THR A 367 29.66 -6.22 -0.70
N GLY A 368 30.66 -5.88 0.12
CA GLY A 368 31.57 -4.76 -0.11
C GLY A 368 32.36 -4.91 -1.42
N GLU A 369 33.03 -6.05 -1.61
CA GLU A 369 33.80 -6.32 -2.84
C GLU A 369 32.91 -6.35 -4.09
N MET A 370 31.71 -6.92 -4.00
CA MET A 370 30.75 -6.93 -5.12
C MET A 370 30.21 -5.54 -5.44
N SER A 371 30.00 -4.68 -4.43
CA SER A 371 29.49 -3.33 -4.65
C SER A 371 30.42 -2.48 -5.52
N GLU A 372 31.73 -2.68 -5.43
CA GLU A 372 32.72 -2.01 -6.28
C GLU A 372 32.69 -2.51 -7.74
N MET A 373 32.24 -3.74 -7.97
CA MET A 373 32.15 -4.36 -9.30
C MET A 373 30.80 -4.11 -10.00
N VAL A 374 29.77 -3.71 -9.25
CA VAL A 374 28.42 -3.50 -9.77
C VAL A 374 28.18 -2.02 -10.06
N CYS A 375 27.88 -1.68 -11.31
CA CYS A 375 27.46 -0.33 -11.66
C CYS A 375 26.11 -0.03 -10.99
N ALA A 376 26.00 1.15 -10.36
CA ALA A 376 24.75 1.64 -9.82
C ALA A 376 23.68 1.66 -10.93
N ARG A 377 22.67 0.80 -10.80
CA ARG A 377 21.56 0.75 -11.74
C ARG A 377 20.46 1.68 -11.26
N SER A 378 20.31 2.81 -11.94
CA SER A 378 19.16 3.70 -11.74
C SER A 378 17.97 3.29 -12.61
N SER A 379 16.83 3.96 -12.41
CA SER A 379 15.63 3.83 -13.23
C SER A 379 15.93 4.10 -14.71
N SER A 380 15.38 3.26 -15.60
CA SER A 380 15.59 3.36 -17.04
C SER A 380 14.28 3.56 -17.79
N TRP A 381 14.32 4.34 -18.87
CA TRP A 381 13.17 4.57 -19.73
C TRP A 381 12.73 3.29 -20.44
N CYS A 382 11.41 3.07 -20.52
CA CYS A 382 10.86 1.98 -21.32
C CYS A 382 11.30 2.12 -22.80
N PRO A 383 11.61 1.02 -23.51
CA PRO A 383 11.87 1.06 -24.94
C PRO A 383 10.74 1.75 -25.71
N GLY A 384 11.06 2.79 -26.50
CA GLY A 384 10.07 3.54 -27.27
C GLY A 384 9.25 4.56 -26.48
N CYS A 385 9.61 4.86 -25.22
CA CYS A 385 8.89 5.83 -24.41
C CYS A 385 8.76 7.20 -25.11
N PRO A 386 7.55 7.77 -25.27
CA PRO A 386 7.35 9.05 -25.96
C PRO A 386 7.98 10.23 -25.22
N HIS A 387 8.20 10.13 -23.90
CA HIS A 387 8.88 11.15 -23.11
C HIS A 387 10.29 11.45 -23.64
N ILE A 388 10.98 10.46 -24.22
CA ILE A 388 12.29 10.64 -24.86
C ILE A 388 12.21 11.72 -25.95
N GLY A 389 11.18 11.66 -26.79
CA GLY A 389 10.94 12.66 -27.83
C GLY A 389 10.63 14.04 -27.26
N SER A 390 9.79 14.10 -26.22
CA SER A 390 9.44 15.35 -25.54
C SER A 390 10.66 16.03 -24.92
N PHE A 391 11.52 15.29 -24.20
CA PHE A 391 12.72 15.84 -23.58
C PHE A 391 13.78 16.25 -24.62
N TRP A 392 13.90 15.51 -25.72
CA TRP A 392 14.76 15.92 -26.82
C TRP A 392 14.29 17.23 -27.46
N ALA A 393 13.00 17.38 -27.72
CA ALA A 393 12.42 18.61 -28.26
C ALA A 393 12.61 19.79 -27.28
N LEU A 394 12.41 19.56 -25.99
CA LEU A 394 12.64 20.52 -24.93
C LEU A 394 14.10 20.99 -24.92
N LYS A 395 15.07 20.07 -24.95
CA LYS A 395 16.51 20.40 -25.04
C LYS A 395 16.85 21.25 -26.27
N LYS A 396 16.17 21.06 -27.40
CA LYS A 396 16.35 21.88 -28.61
C LYS A 396 15.75 23.27 -28.49
N ALA A 397 14.67 23.43 -27.73
CA ALA A 397 13.99 24.71 -27.55
C ALA A 397 14.67 25.62 -26.51
N LEU A 398 15.35 25.04 -25.52
CA LEU A 398 15.98 25.78 -24.42
C LEU A 398 17.28 26.48 -24.85
N PRO A 399 17.58 27.69 -24.30
CA PRO A 399 18.83 28.38 -24.56
C PRO A 399 20.06 27.58 -24.13
N ALA A 400 20.98 27.35 -25.06
CA ALA A 400 22.20 26.57 -24.84
C ALA A 400 23.28 27.30 -24.01
N ASP A 401 23.14 28.62 -23.80
CA ASP A 401 24.05 29.47 -23.04
C ASP A 401 23.61 29.68 -21.58
N LYS A 402 22.35 29.35 -21.23
CA LYS A 402 21.81 29.49 -19.87
C LYS A 402 21.74 28.17 -19.13
N VAL A 403 21.73 28.23 -17.80
CA VAL A 403 21.30 27.09 -16.97
C VAL A 403 19.78 27.11 -16.98
N ASN A 404 19.17 26.00 -17.40
CA ASN A 404 17.73 25.89 -17.50
C ASN A 404 17.24 25.06 -16.32
N ILE A 405 16.26 25.55 -15.57
CA ILE A 405 15.65 24.81 -14.46
C ILE A 405 14.25 24.44 -14.91
N ILE A 406 13.92 23.15 -14.86
CA ILE A 406 12.62 22.66 -15.31
C ILE A 406 12.04 21.78 -14.23
N ASN A 407 10.96 22.27 -13.66
CA ASN A 407 10.17 21.51 -12.72
C ASN A 407 9.27 20.57 -13.50
N THR A 408 9.30 19.31 -13.11
CA THR A 408 8.42 18.30 -13.66
C THR A 408 7.62 17.65 -12.53
N GLY A 409 6.62 16.86 -12.90
CA GLY A 409 5.99 15.95 -11.95
C GLY A 409 6.92 14.79 -11.55
N ILE A 410 6.43 13.95 -10.66
CA ILE A 410 7.10 12.73 -10.20
C ILE A 410 7.19 11.63 -11.28
N GLY A 411 8.03 10.63 -11.04
CA GLY A 411 8.08 9.41 -11.84
C GLY A 411 8.89 9.57 -13.12
N CYS A 412 8.34 9.13 -14.26
CA CYS A 412 9.04 9.21 -15.54
C CYS A 412 9.55 10.62 -15.86
N TYR A 413 8.76 11.67 -15.58
CA TYR A 413 9.22 13.03 -15.87
C TYR A 413 10.50 13.39 -15.10
N GLU A 414 10.60 12.95 -13.85
CA GLU A 414 11.75 13.15 -12.98
C GLU A 414 13.00 12.42 -13.48
N MET A 415 12.84 11.19 -14.01
CA MET A 415 13.93 10.36 -14.54
C MET A 415 14.72 11.02 -15.67
N SER A 416 14.15 12.04 -16.32
CA SER A 416 14.85 12.80 -17.36
C SER A 416 16.13 13.49 -16.86
N GLY A 417 16.17 13.84 -15.57
CA GLY A 417 17.25 14.63 -14.97
C GLY A 417 18.49 13.86 -14.56
N TYR A 418 18.39 12.56 -14.27
CA TYR A 418 19.51 11.79 -13.70
C TYR A 418 19.92 10.54 -14.50
N GLY A 419 19.04 9.96 -15.34
CA GLY A 419 19.39 8.86 -16.25
C GLY A 419 20.14 7.70 -15.59
N ILE A 420 20.88 6.89 -16.37
CA ILE A 420 21.81 5.87 -15.87
C ILE A 420 23.16 6.53 -15.63
N ALA A 421 23.52 6.75 -14.37
CA ALA A 421 24.82 7.30 -14.02
C ALA A 421 25.92 6.24 -14.29
N ALA A 422 26.71 6.46 -15.34
CA ALA A 422 27.84 5.58 -15.66
C ALA A 422 29.05 5.75 -14.72
N ALA A 423 29.02 6.76 -13.84
CA ALA A 423 30.03 7.05 -12.83
C ALA A 423 29.37 7.68 -11.58
N PRO A 424 29.99 7.57 -10.38
CA PRO A 424 29.51 8.25 -9.18
C PRO A 424 29.40 9.78 -9.37
N ILE A 425 28.33 10.36 -8.82
CA ILE A 425 28.10 11.81 -8.83
C ILE A 425 28.84 12.45 -7.66
N ASP A 426 29.76 13.37 -7.96
CA ASP A 426 30.48 14.18 -6.96
C ASP A 426 29.60 15.34 -6.47
N ALA A 427 28.82 15.08 -5.42
CA ALA A 427 27.93 16.07 -4.82
C ALA A 427 28.74 17.17 -4.11
N LYS A 428 28.60 18.41 -4.60
CA LYS A 428 29.29 19.59 -4.06
C LYS A 428 28.29 20.64 -3.59
N ASP A 429 28.60 21.29 -2.48
CA ASP A 429 27.94 22.52 -2.07
C ASP A 429 28.33 23.64 -3.04
N THR A 430 27.55 23.80 -4.11
CA THR A 430 27.76 24.86 -5.09
C THR A 430 27.08 26.15 -4.64
N LYS A 431 27.84 27.26 -4.59
CA LYS A 431 27.29 28.61 -4.35
C LYS A 431 26.88 29.33 -5.63
N GLU A 432 27.21 28.77 -6.78
CA GLU A 432 26.93 29.31 -8.11
C GLU A 432 26.10 28.31 -8.91
N THR A 433 25.17 28.81 -9.73
CA THR A 433 24.41 27.96 -10.65
C THR A 433 25.31 27.48 -11.77
N THR A 434 25.52 26.17 -11.87
CA THR A 434 26.37 25.56 -12.89
C THR A 434 25.59 24.57 -13.74
N LYS A 435 26.05 24.33 -14.97
CA LYS A 435 25.48 23.29 -15.84
C LYS A 435 25.99 21.93 -15.41
N TRP A 436 25.09 20.96 -15.30
CA TRP A 436 25.45 19.55 -15.23
C TRP A 436 25.69 18.99 -16.63
N LYS A 437 26.81 18.27 -16.82
CA LYS A 437 27.13 17.62 -18.10
C LYS A 437 26.58 16.20 -18.10
N ALA A 438 25.76 15.89 -19.09
CA ALA A 438 25.27 14.55 -19.36
C ALA A 438 26.43 13.62 -19.73
N MET A 439 26.54 12.51 -18.99
CA MET A 439 27.55 11.47 -19.18
C MET A 439 27.03 10.32 -20.03
N THR A 440 25.71 10.17 -20.15
CA THR A 440 25.07 9.14 -20.97
C THR A 440 23.95 9.69 -21.86
N PRO A 441 23.58 8.99 -22.96
CA PRO A 441 22.42 9.36 -23.78
C PRO A 441 21.07 9.31 -23.03
N TYR A 442 21.02 8.66 -21.87
CA TYR A 442 19.83 8.58 -21.02
C TYR A 442 19.70 9.77 -20.07
N GLU A 443 20.79 10.51 -19.84
CA GLU A 443 20.80 11.86 -19.26
C GLU A 443 20.44 12.87 -20.36
N MET A 444 19.20 12.77 -20.85
CA MET A 444 18.76 13.49 -22.05
C MET A 444 18.82 15.01 -21.87
N THR A 445 18.78 15.47 -20.63
CA THR A 445 18.74 16.87 -20.27
C THR A 445 20.05 17.32 -19.65
N ASP A 446 21.06 17.44 -20.51
CA ASP A 446 22.43 17.98 -20.29
C ASP A 446 22.46 19.43 -19.75
N THR A 447 21.45 19.86 -18.98
CA THR A 447 21.28 21.22 -18.46
C THR A 447 20.16 21.37 -17.41
N LEU A 448 19.44 20.33 -16.98
CA LEU A 448 18.21 20.52 -16.19
C LEU A 448 18.35 20.06 -14.75
N TYR A 449 18.23 21.00 -13.81
CA TYR A 449 17.74 20.68 -12.48
C TYR A 449 16.29 20.21 -12.66
N VAL A 450 16.07 18.91 -12.52
CA VAL A 450 14.73 18.34 -12.44
C VAL A 450 14.43 18.16 -10.97
N MET A 451 13.49 18.95 -10.46
CA MET A 451 12.94 18.73 -9.13
C MET A 451 11.69 17.87 -9.26
N GLY A 452 11.70 16.68 -8.65
CA GLY A 452 10.53 15.80 -8.54
C GLY A 452 9.47 16.28 -7.56
N SER A 453 9.52 17.54 -7.13
CA SER A 453 8.70 18.06 -6.04
C SER A 453 7.56 18.98 -6.50
N GLU A 454 7.36 19.16 -7.81
CA GLU A 454 6.43 20.13 -8.41
C GLU A 454 6.62 21.58 -7.88
N THR A 455 7.71 21.84 -7.16
CA THR A 455 7.95 23.10 -6.47
C THR A 455 8.33 24.16 -7.49
N GLY A 456 7.46 25.15 -7.73
CA GLY A 456 7.79 26.30 -8.56
C GLY A 456 9.03 27.04 -8.04
N LEU A 457 10.08 27.16 -8.87
CA LEU A 457 11.16 28.11 -8.64
C LEU A 457 10.86 29.33 -9.49
N SER A 458 10.42 30.40 -8.81
CA SER A 458 10.16 31.71 -9.42
C SER A 458 11.41 32.59 -9.40
#